data_AF-A0A954HZX9-F1
#
_entry.id   AF-A0A954HZX9-F1
#
_cell.length_a   1.000
_cell.length_b   1.000
_cell.length_c   1.000
_cell.angle_alpha   90.00
_cell.angle_beta   90.00
_cell.angle_gamma   90.00
#
_symmetry.space_group_name_H-M   'P 1'
#
loop_
_entity.id
_entity.type
_entity.pdbx_description
1 polymer ?
#
loop_
_entity_poly.entity_id
_entity_poly.type
_entity_poly.pdbx_seq_one_letter_code
_entity_poly.pdbx_strand_id
1 'polypeptide(L)'
;MFSPPTLLATDSPYGLIGILFLLLVGGLLFVDWTSRTGTIARGTLKEAIRQPAFVLTTTLTVLFLVALKYVPFFAGKEETKFYIECSLATILMSGLILGVWLASTSVAEEIEGRTAMTLLSKPINRRQFVLGKYLGILQALLILVLVSGTLLYFFTYEKTGYDARESSSGRLEFVFWESVDWLPFEVPRAVPQRWDMAIRVIPGLSLIFMELAVM
;
A
#
# COMPACT_ATOMS: atom_id res chain seq x y z
N MET A 1 -21.32 -18.56 -32.09
CA MET A 1 -20.03 -18.35 -32.77
C MET A 1 -19.28 -17.28 -31.99
N PHE A 2 -18.76 -17.67 -30.82
CA PHE A 2 -18.03 -16.78 -29.91
C PHE A 2 -16.57 -16.90 -30.32
N SER A 3 -15.98 -15.84 -30.86
CA SER A 3 -14.53 -15.80 -31.08
C SER A 3 -13.84 -16.01 -29.73
N PRO A 4 -12.84 -16.90 -29.60
CA PRO A 4 -12.09 -17.00 -28.36
C PRO A 4 -11.41 -15.65 -28.14
N PRO A 5 -11.57 -15.00 -26.96
CA PRO A 5 -10.80 -13.81 -26.66
C PRO A 5 -9.33 -14.22 -26.67
N THR A 6 -8.60 -13.60 -27.59
CA THR A 6 -7.18 -13.81 -27.83
C THR A 6 -6.41 -13.83 -26.52
N LEU A 7 -5.74 -14.97 -26.33
CA LEU A 7 -4.65 -15.18 -25.39
C LEU A 7 -3.70 -13.97 -25.42
N LEU A 8 -3.25 -13.56 -24.23
CA LEU A 8 -2.48 -12.34 -23.87
C LEU A 8 -3.31 -11.26 -23.16
N ALA A 9 -3.86 -11.58 -21.98
CA ALA A 9 -4.12 -10.59 -20.93
C ALA A 9 -2.79 -10.13 -20.26
N THR A 10 -1.79 -9.82 -21.08
CA THR A 10 -0.45 -9.34 -20.67
C THR A 10 -0.27 -7.85 -20.92
N ASP A 11 -1.30 -7.17 -21.44
CA ASP A 11 -1.27 -5.73 -21.76
C ASP A 11 -1.93 -4.87 -20.67
N SER A 12 -1.93 -5.31 -19.41
CA SER A 12 -2.27 -4.40 -18.31
C SER A 12 -1.00 -3.62 -17.92
N PRO A 13 -0.85 -2.32 -18.24
CA PRO A 13 0.37 -1.55 -17.97
C PRO A 13 0.70 -1.47 -16.46
N TYR A 14 -0.29 -1.74 -15.61
CA TYR A 14 -0.18 -1.67 -14.15
C TYR A 14 0.46 -2.92 -13.50
N GLY A 15 0.49 -4.06 -14.20
CA GLY A 15 1.09 -5.29 -13.70
C GLY A 15 2.61 -5.15 -13.51
N LEU A 16 3.29 -4.49 -14.46
CA LEU A 16 4.72 -4.21 -14.38
C LEU A 16 5.06 -3.27 -13.21
N ILE A 17 4.21 -2.29 -12.94
CA ILE A 17 4.35 -1.37 -11.81
C ILE A 17 4.20 -2.14 -10.48
N GLY A 18 3.22 -3.04 -10.39
CA GLY A 18 3.05 -3.89 -9.21
C GLY A 18 4.27 -4.79 -8.96
N ILE A 19 4.82 -5.41 -10.00
CA ILE A 19 6.03 -6.24 -9.90
C ILE A 19 7.23 -5.38 -9.47
N LEU A 20 7.42 -4.20 -10.05
CA LEU A 20 8.50 -3.29 -9.68
C LEU A 20 8.36 -2.80 -8.24
N PHE A 21 7.15 -2.48 -7.81
CA PHE A 21 6.87 -2.13 -6.42
C PHE A 21 7.19 -3.28 -5.46
N LEU A 22 6.76 -4.51 -5.78
CA LEU A 22 7.09 -5.68 -4.98
C LEU A 22 8.59 -5.97 -4.94
N LEU A 23 9.31 -5.77 -6.06
CA LEU A 23 10.77 -5.88 -6.09
C LEU A 23 11.44 -4.80 -5.24
N LEU A 24 10.91 -3.57 -5.24
CA LEU A 24 11.39 -2.48 -4.40
C LEU A 24 11.19 -2.81 -2.92
N VAL A 25 9.97 -3.20 -2.52
CA VAL A 25 9.65 -3.63 -1.15
C VAL A 25 10.52 -4.82 -0.74
N GLY A 26 10.64 -5.83 -1.60
CA GLY A 26 11.48 -7.00 -1.39
C GLY A 26 12.96 -6.63 -1.24
N GLY A 27 13.45 -5.70 -2.05
CA GLY A 27 14.81 -5.17 -1.97
C GLY A 27 15.06 -4.43 -0.65
N LEU A 28 14.10 -3.63 -0.19
CA LEU A 28 14.15 -2.93 1.09
C LEU A 28 14.24 -3.90 2.27
N LEU A 29 13.41 -4.95 2.26
CA LEU A 29 13.41 -6.01 3.28
C LEU A 29 14.67 -6.91 3.19
N PHE A 30 15.22 -7.08 1.99
CA PHE A 30 16.45 -7.85 1.76
C PHE A 30 17.69 -7.13 2.29
N VAL A 31 17.77 -5.80 2.11
CA VAL A 31 18.82 -4.95 2.71
C VAL A 31 18.81 -5.09 4.24
N ASP A 32 17.62 -5.25 4.79
CA ASP A 32 17.37 -5.44 6.21
C ASP A 32 17.87 -6.77 6.77
N TRP A 33 17.88 -7.82 5.94
CA TRP A 33 18.30 -9.16 6.33
C TRP A 33 19.80 -9.41 6.12
N THR A 34 20.40 -8.73 5.13
CA THR A 34 21.80 -8.96 4.73
C THR A 34 22.80 -8.03 5.42
N SER A 35 22.43 -6.80 5.78
CA SER A 35 23.40 -5.77 6.18
C SER A 35 23.44 -5.49 7.69
N ARG A 36 24.61 -5.06 8.21
CA ARG A 36 24.74 -4.57 9.60
C ARG A 36 23.83 -3.36 9.88
N THR A 37 23.49 -2.61 8.84
CA THR A 37 22.55 -1.48 8.87
C THR A 37 21.12 -1.94 9.16
N GLY A 38 20.73 -3.13 8.70
CA GLY A 38 19.39 -3.71 8.93
C GLY A 38 19.07 -3.96 10.39
N THR A 39 20.05 -4.29 11.23
CA THR A 39 19.82 -4.43 12.68
C THR A 39 19.42 -3.11 13.34
N ILE A 40 20.00 -1.99 12.88
CA ILE A 40 19.65 -0.64 13.36
C ILE A 40 18.28 -0.24 12.82
N ALA A 41 18.00 -0.55 11.54
CA ALA A 41 16.71 -0.28 10.91
C ALA A 41 15.56 -0.98 11.64
N ARG A 42 15.71 -2.27 11.95
CA ARG A 42 14.72 -3.05 12.73
C ARG A 42 14.50 -2.51 14.14
N GLY A 43 15.55 -2.04 14.80
CA GLY A 43 15.43 -1.38 16.09
C GLY A 43 14.59 -0.11 16.00
N THR A 44 14.91 0.74 15.01
CA THR A 44 14.18 1.98 14.74
C THR A 44 12.73 1.73 14.31
N LEU A 45 12.50 0.72 13.47
CA LEU A 45 11.16 0.30 13.06
C LEU A 45 10.31 -0.11 14.27
N LYS A 46 10.88 -0.91 15.17
CA LYS A 46 10.19 -1.34 16.38
C LYS A 46 9.86 -0.16 17.30
N GLU A 47 10.76 0.83 17.37
CA GLU A 47 10.49 2.05 18.11
C GLU A 47 9.36 2.85 17.44
N ALA A 48 9.44 3.07 16.14
CA ALA A 48 8.42 3.77 15.36
C ALA A 48 7.01 3.15 15.52
N ILE A 49 6.89 1.82 15.47
CA ILE A 49 5.60 1.13 15.65
C ILE A 49 5.07 1.26 17.09
N ARG A 50 5.95 1.37 18.09
CA ARG A 50 5.55 1.53 19.50
C ARG A 50 5.15 2.96 19.83
N GLN A 51 5.53 3.94 19.02
CA GLN A 51 5.09 5.31 19.22
C GLN A 51 3.57 5.41 19.03
N PRO A 52 2.84 6.10 19.94
CA PRO A 52 1.39 6.22 19.86
C PRO A 52 0.94 6.91 18.57
N ALA A 53 1.76 7.80 18.01
CA ALA A 53 1.48 8.49 16.75
C ALA A 53 1.29 7.53 15.58
N PHE A 54 2.04 6.43 15.52
CA PHE A 54 1.87 5.41 14.49
C PHE A 54 0.47 4.79 14.56
N VAL A 55 0.11 4.27 15.72
CA VAL A 55 -1.19 3.61 15.93
C VAL A 55 -2.35 4.59 15.72
N LEU A 56 -2.25 5.81 16.24
CA LEU A 56 -3.27 6.84 16.07
C LEU A 56 -3.45 7.21 14.60
N THR A 57 -2.37 7.44 13.87
CA THR A 57 -2.43 7.86 12.47
C THR A 57 -2.97 6.74 11.59
N THR A 58 -2.47 5.50 11.74
CA THR A 58 -3.00 4.35 11.00
C THR A 58 -4.47 4.10 11.30
N THR A 59 -4.87 4.16 12.58
CA THR A 59 -6.29 3.96 12.97
C THR A 59 -7.18 5.06 12.39
N LEU A 60 -6.74 6.31 12.42
CA LEU A 60 -7.46 7.43 11.79
C LEU A 60 -7.61 7.23 10.28
N THR A 61 -6.54 6.84 9.58
CA THR A 61 -6.59 6.57 8.14
C THR A 61 -7.61 5.47 7.83
N VAL A 62 -7.56 4.36 8.58
CA VAL A 62 -8.51 3.25 8.40
C VAL A 62 -9.95 3.71 8.65
N LEU A 63 -10.18 4.45 9.73
CA LEU A 63 -11.51 4.99 10.05
C LEU A 63 -12.02 5.92 8.94
N PHE A 64 -11.14 6.75 8.37
CA PHE A 64 -11.48 7.63 7.26
C PHE A 64 -11.81 6.85 5.97
N LEU A 65 -11.06 5.80 5.65
CA LEU A 65 -11.35 4.91 4.51
C LEU A 65 -12.71 4.21 4.65
N VAL A 66 -13.05 3.80 5.88
CA VAL A 66 -14.36 3.23 6.20
C VAL A 66 -15.44 4.30 6.06
N ALA A 67 -15.23 5.52 6.55
CA ALA A 67 -16.19 6.61 6.40
C ALA A 67 -16.46 6.93 4.93
N LEU A 68 -15.41 7.04 4.10
CA LEU A 68 -15.51 7.30 2.65
C LEU A 68 -16.31 6.21 1.92
N LYS A 69 -16.32 4.97 2.43
CA LYS A 69 -17.13 3.89 1.85
C LYS A 69 -18.63 4.16 1.98
N TYR A 70 -19.06 4.76 3.09
CA TYR A 70 -20.48 5.02 3.39
C TYR A 70 -20.98 6.36 2.83
N VAL A 71 -20.09 7.24 2.40
CA VAL A 71 -20.46 8.54 1.81
C VAL A 71 -20.87 8.33 0.34
N PRO A 72 -22.09 8.75 -0.06
CA PRO A 72 -22.46 8.79 -1.46
C PRO A 72 -21.78 10.00 -2.13
N PHE A 73 -21.03 9.74 -3.21
CA PHE A 73 -20.33 10.79 -3.96
C PHE A 73 -21.19 11.44 -5.05
N PHE A 74 -22.39 10.90 -5.31
CA PHE A 74 -23.33 11.38 -6.34
C PHE A 74 -22.68 11.58 -7.73
N ALA A 75 -21.64 10.81 -8.04
CA ALA A 75 -20.88 10.90 -9.29
C ALA A 75 -21.44 9.96 -10.39
N GLY A 76 -22.59 9.33 -10.14
CA GLY A 76 -23.29 8.50 -11.12
C GLY A 76 -22.50 7.24 -11.47
N LYS A 77 -21.92 7.18 -12.68
CA LYS A 77 -21.22 5.97 -13.18
C LYS A 77 -19.76 5.86 -12.73
N GLU A 78 -19.18 6.91 -12.15
CA GLU A 78 -17.75 6.97 -11.79
C GLU A 78 -17.49 7.03 -10.28
N GLU A 79 -18.50 6.72 -9.46
CA GLU A 79 -18.40 6.81 -8.00
C GLU A 79 -17.27 6.00 -7.39
N THR A 80 -17.03 4.78 -7.91
CA THR A 80 -15.90 3.96 -7.47
C THR A 80 -14.54 4.61 -7.79
N LYS A 81 -14.39 5.34 -8.91
CA LYS A 81 -13.11 5.99 -9.24
C LYS A 81 -12.83 7.15 -8.28
N PHE A 82 -13.84 7.98 -8.02
CA PHE A 82 -13.72 9.10 -7.10
C PHE A 82 -13.40 8.63 -5.66
N TYR A 83 -14.00 7.51 -5.23
CA TYR A 83 -13.67 6.86 -3.97
C TYR A 83 -12.17 6.47 -3.88
N ILE A 84 -11.62 5.87 -4.93
CA ILE A 84 -10.20 5.47 -4.98
C ILE A 84 -9.30 6.71 -4.89
N GLU A 85 -9.60 7.77 -5.63
CA GLU A 85 -8.81 9.00 -5.63
C GLU A 85 -8.81 9.69 -4.25
N CYS A 86 -9.97 9.86 -3.61
CA CYS A 86 -10.05 10.41 -2.26
C CYS A 86 -9.34 9.53 -1.22
N SER A 87 -9.45 8.21 -1.36
CA SER A 87 -8.81 7.26 -0.46
C SER A 87 -7.29 7.28 -0.59
N LEU A 88 -6.75 7.34 -1.81
CA LEU A 88 -5.31 7.48 -2.07
C LEU A 88 -4.78 8.80 -1.51
N ALA A 89 -5.49 9.92 -1.72
CA ALA A 89 -5.11 11.22 -1.16
C ALA A 89 -5.07 11.21 0.38
N THR A 90 -6.02 10.52 1.01
CA THR A 90 -6.07 10.35 2.46
C THR A 90 -4.86 9.57 2.98
N ILE A 91 -4.49 8.47 2.31
CA ILE A 91 -3.32 7.67 2.66
C ILE A 91 -2.05 8.53 2.55
N LEU A 92 -1.88 9.29 1.46
CA LEU A 92 -0.74 10.19 1.28
C LEU A 92 -0.63 11.20 2.42
N MET A 93 -1.71 11.93 2.71
CA MET A 93 -1.73 12.93 3.79
C MET A 93 -1.37 12.32 5.14
N SER A 94 -1.94 11.15 5.46
CA SER A 94 -1.62 10.47 6.71
C SER A 94 -0.17 9.97 6.78
N GLY A 95 0.37 9.50 5.66
CA GLY A 95 1.77 9.09 5.55
C GLY A 95 2.73 10.26 5.73
N LEU A 96 2.41 11.44 5.18
CA LEU A 96 3.21 12.65 5.33
C LEU A 96 3.25 13.11 6.79
N ILE A 97 2.09 13.17 7.45
CA ILE A 97 2.00 13.55 8.87
C ILE A 97 2.81 12.58 9.72
N LEU A 98 2.66 11.27 9.49
CA LEU A 98 3.40 10.26 10.23
C LEU A 98 4.90 10.33 9.94
N GLY A 99 5.31 10.55 8.69
CA GLY A 99 6.71 10.63 8.28
C GLY A 99 7.45 11.77 8.99
N VAL A 100 6.86 12.97 8.98
CA VAL A 100 7.40 14.14 9.68
C VAL A 100 7.48 13.87 11.19
N TRP A 101 6.46 13.23 11.77
CA TRP A 101 6.46 12.89 13.19
C TRP A 101 7.57 11.90 13.57
N LEU A 102 7.69 10.80 12.82
CA LEU A 102 8.72 9.77 13.05
C LEU A 102 10.13 10.34 12.85
N ALA A 103 10.32 11.20 11.84
CA ALA A 103 11.58 11.90 11.63
C ALA A 103 11.92 12.85 12.80
N SER A 104 10.95 13.65 13.24
CA SER A 104 11.13 14.60 14.34
C SER A 104 11.48 13.89 15.66
N THR A 105 10.73 12.84 16.01
CA THR A 105 10.98 12.06 17.23
C THR A 105 12.32 11.33 17.18
N SER A 106 12.68 10.74 16.04
CA SER A 106 13.98 10.09 15.86
C SER A 106 15.16 11.07 16.05
N VAL A 107 15.01 12.31 15.60
CA VAL A 107 16.01 13.37 15.81
C VAL A 107 16.01 13.85 17.26
N ALA A 108 14.84 14.03 17.87
CA ALA A 108 14.70 14.46 19.27
C ALA A 108 15.38 13.46 20.22
N GLU A 109 15.15 12.16 20.04
CA GLU A 109 15.76 11.09 20.84
C GLU A 109 17.30 11.10 20.75
N GLU A 110 17.87 11.50 19.60
CA GLU A 110 19.32 11.64 19.45
C GLU A 110 19.89 12.85 20.18
N ILE A 111 19.17 13.97 20.12
CA ILE A 111 19.58 15.21 20.78
C ILE A 111 19.48 15.06 22.30
N GLU A 112 18.39 14.49 22.79
CA GLU A 112 18.06 14.38 24.21
C GLU A 112 18.88 13.28 24.90
N GLY A 113 19.16 12.17 24.21
CA GLY A 113 19.81 11.02 24.81
C GLY A 113 21.29 11.20 25.20
N ARG A 114 22.03 12.21 24.67
CA ARG A 114 23.51 12.23 24.66
C ARG A 114 24.17 10.89 24.25
N THR A 115 23.40 9.95 23.70
CA THR A 115 23.79 8.58 23.36
C THR A 115 24.54 8.52 22.04
N ALA A 116 24.47 9.58 21.22
CA ALA A 116 25.39 9.77 20.10
C ALA A 116 26.86 9.74 20.56
N MET A 117 27.18 10.22 21.77
CA MET A 117 28.54 10.20 22.32
C MET A 117 28.96 8.85 22.94
N THR A 118 28.02 8.02 23.40
CA THR A 118 28.32 6.70 24.02
C THR A 118 28.16 5.52 23.05
N LEU A 119 27.37 5.64 21.97
CA LEU A 119 27.32 4.65 20.88
C LEU A 119 28.49 4.77 19.90
N LEU A 120 29.17 5.93 19.86
CA LEU A 120 30.46 6.12 19.17
C LEU A 120 31.61 5.30 19.79
N SER A 121 31.41 4.68 20.96
CA SER A 121 32.39 3.78 21.58
C SER A 121 32.47 2.41 20.88
N LYS A 122 31.50 2.08 20.01
CA LYS A 122 31.59 0.96 19.07
C LYS A 122 31.88 1.51 17.67
N PRO A 123 32.70 0.85 16.82
CA PRO A 123 33.11 1.36 15.52
C PRO A 123 31.97 1.27 14.51
N ILE A 124 30.90 2.04 14.72
CA ILE A 124 29.78 2.21 13.79
C ILE A 124 30.02 3.49 13.01
N ASN A 125 30.10 3.37 11.68
CA ASN A 125 30.30 4.51 10.80
C ASN A 125 29.07 5.43 10.88
N ARG A 126 29.26 6.75 11.07
CA ARG A 126 28.17 7.74 11.18
C ARG A 126 27.17 7.63 10.03
N ARG A 127 27.65 7.32 8.82
CA ARG A 127 26.80 7.14 7.63
C ARG A 127 25.88 5.91 7.73
N GLN A 128 26.37 4.81 8.30
CA GLN A 128 25.57 3.59 8.46
C GLN A 128 24.46 3.78 9.49
N PHE A 129 24.72 4.56 10.53
CA PHE A 129 23.71 4.89 11.53
C PHE A 129 22.54 5.70 10.96
N VAL A 130 22.84 6.78 10.23
CA VAL A 130 21.82 7.63 9.59
C VAL A 130 21.01 6.84 8.55
N LEU A 131 21.69 6.05 7.70
CA LEU A 131 21.01 5.20 6.71
C LEU A 131 20.12 4.13 7.36
N GLY A 132 20.56 3.55 8.48
CA GLY A 132 19.75 2.57 9.22
C GLY A 132 18.47 3.18 9.78
N LYS A 133 18.54 4.37 10.36
CA LYS A 133 17.36 5.08 10.87
C LYS A 133 16.40 5.48 9.77
N TYR A 134 16.91 6.04 8.68
CA TYR A 134 16.08 6.38 7.53
C TYR A 134 15.36 5.15 6.98
N LEU A 135 16.05 4.03 6.79
CA LEU A 135 15.42 2.77 6.35
C LEU A 135 14.37 2.26 7.34
N GLY A 136 14.60 2.37 8.65
CA GLY A 136 13.63 1.98 9.67
C GLY A 136 12.35 2.83 9.65
N ILE A 137 12.48 4.16 9.46
CA ILE A 137 11.33 5.07 9.31
C ILE A 137 10.58 4.76 8.02
N LEU A 138 11.30 4.56 6.91
CA LEU A 138 10.73 4.23 5.62
C LEU A 138 9.97 2.89 5.66
N GLN A 139 10.47 1.90 6.41
CA GLN A 139 9.74 0.66 6.69
C GLN A 139 8.46 0.87 7.50
N ALA A 140 8.46 1.79 8.47
CA ALA A 140 7.25 2.10 9.22
C ALA A 140 6.19 2.71 8.29
N LEU A 141 6.58 3.65 7.42
CA LEU A 141 5.69 4.22 6.41
C LEU A 141 5.20 3.18 5.42
N LEU A 142 6.07 2.25 5.00
CA LEU A 142 5.70 1.12 4.16
C LEU A 142 4.59 0.28 4.79
N ILE A 143 4.68 -0.01 6.09
CA ILE A 143 3.65 -0.76 6.81
C ILE A 143 2.32 0.00 6.80
N LEU A 144 2.33 1.31 7.05
CA LEU A 144 1.11 2.13 6.99
C LEU A 144 0.47 2.06 5.59
N VAL A 145 1.27 2.20 4.54
CA VAL A 145 0.80 2.16 3.14
C VAL A 145 0.28 0.76 2.79
N LEU A 146 0.93 -0.32 3.24
CA LEU A 146 0.46 -1.69 2.99
C LEU A 146 -0.82 -2.00 3.75
N VAL A 147 -0.93 -1.64 5.02
CA VAL A 147 -2.14 -1.87 5.83
C VAL A 147 -3.32 -1.08 5.26
N SER A 148 -3.13 0.20 4.97
CA SER A 148 -4.19 1.05 4.41
C SER A 148 -4.52 0.67 2.96
N GLY A 149 -3.51 0.30 2.17
CA GLY A 149 -3.66 -0.09 0.77
C GLY A 149 -4.34 -1.45 0.58
N THR A 150 -4.07 -2.44 1.43
CA THR A 150 -4.78 -3.73 1.42
C THR A 150 -6.26 -3.54 1.79
N LEU A 151 -6.56 -2.69 2.77
CA LEU A 151 -7.94 -2.32 3.12
C LEU A 151 -8.65 -1.58 1.99
N LEU A 152 -7.98 -0.62 1.35
CA LEU A 152 -8.52 0.11 0.20
C LEU A 152 -8.82 -0.86 -0.95
N TYR A 153 -7.89 -1.76 -1.29
CA TYR A 153 -8.11 -2.80 -2.30
C TYR A 153 -9.34 -3.65 -1.98
N PHE A 154 -9.46 -4.11 -0.74
CA PHE A 154 -10.60 -4.90 -0.29
C PHE A 154 -11.93 -4.12 -0.38
N PHE A 155 -11.97 -2.86 0.06
CA PHE A 155 -13.18 -2.03 -0.03
C PHE A 155 -13.56 -1.66 -1.47
N THR A 156 -12.58 -1.42 -2.35
CA THR A 156 -12.85 -1.20 -3.77
C THR A 156 -13.43 -2.44 -4.43
N TYR A 157 -12.95 -3.63 -4.07
CA TYR A 157 -13.47 -4.89 -4.59
C TYR A 157 -14.95 -5.09 -4.25
N GLU A 158 -15.33 -4.83 -2.99
CA GLU A 158 -16.72 -4.88 -2.53
C GLU A 158 -17.60 -3.79 -3.17
N LYS A 159 -17.12 -2.53 -3.21
CA LYS A 159 -17.88 -1.39 -3.73
C LYS A 159 -18.17 -1.51 -5.23
N THR A 160 -17.21 -1.98 -6.02
CA THR A 160 -17.40 -2.23 -7.46
C THR A 160 -18.52 -3.25 -7.70
N GLY A 161 -18.71 -4.19 -6.76
CA GLY A 161 -19.81 -5.14 -6.82
C GLY A 161 -21.17 -4.57 -6.46
N TYR A 162 -21.21 -3.50 -5.67
CA TYR A 162 -22.43 -2.79 -5.30
C TYR A 162 -22.89 -1.85 -6.42
N ASP A 163 -22.00 -1.05 -7.00
CA ASP A 163 -22.31 -0.12 -8.10
C ASP A 163 -22.92 -0.86 -9.31
N ALA A 164 -22.49 -2.11 -9.57
CA ALA A 164 -23.06 -2.95 -10.62
C ALA A 164 -24.50 -3.42 -10.35
N ARG A 165 -24.90 -3.53 -9.08
CA ARG A 165 -26.30 -3.85 -8.69
C ARG A 165 -27.22 -2.66 -8.94
N GLU A 166 -26.71 -1.46 -8.72
CA GLU A 166 -27.46 -0.21 -8.88
C GLU A 166 -27.61 0.20 -10.36
N SER A 167 -26.65 -0.16 -11.21
CA SER A 167 -26.67 0.13 -12.65
C SER A 167 -27.59 -0.79 -13.50
N SER A 168 -28.39 -1.67 -12.90
CA SER A 168 -29.34 -2.57 -13.58
C SER A 168 -28.77 -3.56 -14.62
N SER A 169 -27.45 -3.61 -14.82
CA SER A 169 -26.76 -4.52 -15.77
C SER A 169 -26.64 -5.98 -15.32
N GLY A 170 -27.42 -6.41 -14.32
CA GLY A 170 -27.33 -7.75 -13.75
C GLY A 170 -26.16 -7.91 -12.76
N ARG A 171 -26.24 -8.95 -11.93
CA ARG A 171 -25.26 -9.23 -10.88
C ARG A 171 -23.91 -9.53 -11.54
N LEU A 172 -22.93 -8.62 -11.42
CA LEU A 172 -21.54 -9.02 -11.64
C LEU A 172 -21.22 -10.06 -10.57
N GLU A 173 -21.21 -11.34 -10.97
CA GLU A 173 -20.80 -12.43 -10.09
C GLU A 173 -19.35 -12.19 -9.66
N PHE A 174 -18.94 -12.71 -8.51
CA PHE A 174 -17.54 -12.56 -8.07
C PHE A 174 -16.57 -13.27 -9.03
N VAL A 175 -17.10 -14.29 -9.69
CA VAL A 175 -16.44 -15.26 -10.54
C VAL A 175 -17.49 -15.72 -11.54
N PHE A 176 -17.16 -15.72 -12.84
CA PHE A 176 -17.93 -16.40 -13.86
C PHE A 176 -17.36 -17.81 -14.04
N TRP A 177 -18.24 -18.78 -14.17
CA TRP A 177 -17.88 -20.15 -14.52
C TRP A 177 -17.76 -20.24 -16.04
N GLU A 178 -16.54 -20.41 -16.54
CA GLU A 178 -16.30 -20.52 -17.99
C GLU A 178 -15.86 -21.95 -18.31
N SER A 179 -16.63 -22.63 -19.17
CA SER A 179 -16.24 -23.94 -19.70
C SER A 179 -15.11 -23.75 -20.70
N VAL A 180 -13.98 -24.43 -20.51
CA VAL A 180 -12.88 -24.41 -21.46
C VAL A 180 -12.94 -25.68 -22.30
N ASP A 181 -12.80 -25.57 -23.61
CA ASP A 181 -13.03 -26.66 -24.56
C ASP A 181 -12.21 -27.94 -24.29
N TRP A 182 -11.10 -27.83 -23.58
CA TRP A 182 -10.20 -28.96 -23.27
C TRP A 182 -10.37 -29.53 -21.85
N LEU A 183 -11.25 -28.97 -21.02
CA LEU A 183 -11.39 -29.32 -19.60
C LEU A 183 -12.85 -29.65 -19.25
N PRO A 184 -13.15 -30.82 -18.67
CA PRO A 184 -14.53 -31.27 -18.41
C PRO A 184 -15.21 -30.58 -17.22
N PHE A 185 -14.54 -29.61 -16.57
CA PHE A 185 -15.09 -28.84 -15.45
C PHE A 185 -15.00 -27.35 -15.74
N GLU A 186 -16.02 -26.61 -15.30
CA GLU A 186 -16.04 -25.16 -15.40
C GLU A 186 -14.95 -24.57 -14.51
N VAL A 187 -14.11 -23.69 -15.06
CA VAL A 187 -13.10 -23.02 -14.26
C VAL A 187 -13.65 -21.69 -13.74
N PRO A 188 -13.50 -21.42 -12.43
CA PRO A 188 -13.87 -20.13 -11.87
C PRO A 188 -12.92 -19.05 -12.41
N ARG A 189 -13.40 -18.18 -13.30
CA ARG A 189 -12.66 -17.00 -13.77
C ARG A 189 -13.26 -15.73 -13.22
N ALA A 190 -12.40 -14.85 -12.73
CA ALA A 190 -12.87 -13.62 -12.12
C ALA A 190 -13.20 -12.56 -13.17
N VAL A 191 -14.17 -11.70 -12.85
CA VAL A 191 -14.71 -10.69 -13.78
C VAL A 191 -13.64 -9.69 -14.19
N PRO A 192 -13.34 -9.53 -15.50
CA PRO A 192 -12.32 -8.60 -15.97
C PRO A 192 -12.56 -7.16 -15.49
N GLN A 193 -13.82 -6.69 -15.48
CA GLN A 193 -14.13 -5.32 -15.03
C GLN A 193 -13.85 -5.06 -13.53
N ARG A 194 -14.02 -6.07 -12.66
CA ARG A 194 -13.70 -5.92 -11.22
C ARG A 194 -12.20 -5.91 -10.98
N TRP A 195 -11.48 -6.77 -11.69
CA TRP A 195 -10.03 -6.86 -11.60
C TRP A 195 -9.34 -5.62 -12.13
N ASP A 196 -9.80 -5.09 -13.27
CA ASP A 196 -9.23 -3.87 -13.86
C ASP A 196 -9.40 -2.65 -12.96
N MET A 197 -10.52 -2.53 -12.24
CA MET A 197 -10.73 -1.43 -11.30
C MET A 197 -9.90 -1.60 -10.03
N ALA A 198 -9.78 -2.82 -9.50
CA ALA A 198 -8.99 -3.08 -8.30
C ALA A 198 -7.48 -2.89 -8.53
N ILE A 199 -6.97 -3.26 -9.72
CA ILE A 199 -5.56 -3.11 -10.09
C ILE A 199 -5.16 -1.62 -10.24
N ARG A 200 -6.09 -0.70 -10.51
CA ARG A 200 -5.80 0.75 -10.61
C ARG A 200 -5.28 1.37 -9.32
N VAL A 201 -5.52 0.72 -8.18
CA VAL A 201 -5.01 1.19 -6.89
C VAL A 201 -3.48 1.06 -6.80
N ILE A 202 -2.91 0.03 -7.42
CA ILE A 202 -1.49 -0.32 -7.33
C ILE A 202 -0.55 0.83 -7.75
N PRO A 203 -0.70 1.46 -8.93
CA PRO A 203 0.17 2.58 -9.31
C PRO A 203 0.06 3.75 -8.33
N GLY A 204 -1.14 4.06 -7.84
CA GLY A 204 -1.35 5.10 -6.83
C GLY A 204 -0.60 4.81 -5.53
N LEU A 205 -0.72 3.60 -4.98
CA LEU A 205 0.02 3.21 -3.76
C LEU A 205 1.54 3.23 -3.96
N SER A 206 2.01 2.79 -5.14
CA SER A 206 3.44 2.81 -5.45
C SER A 206 3.99 4.23 -5.51
N LEU A 207 3.22 5.17 -6.08
CA LEU A 207 3.60 6.57 -6.18
C LEU A 207 3.62 7.25 -4.82
N ILE A 208 2.60 7.01 -3.99
CA ILE A 208 2.56 7.51 -2.60
C ILE A 208 3.79 7.04 -1.84
N PHE A 209 4.12 5.76 -1.93
CA PHE A 209 5.28 5.24 -1.23
C PHE A 209 6.60 5.87 -1.73
N MET A 210 6.75 6.07 -3.04
CA MET A 210 7.91 6.77 -3.59
C MET A 210 7.98 8.22 -3.11
N GLU A 211 6.86 8.93 -3.05
CA GLU A 211 6.80 10.30 -2.54
C GLU A 211 7.20 10.37 -1.06
N LEU A 212 6.68 9.44 -0.25
CA LEU A 212 7.05 9.30 1.16
C LEU A 212 8.52 8.89 1.38
N ALA A 213 9.12 8.18 0.42
CA ALA A 213 10.54 7.87 0.49
C ALA A 213 11.41 9.10 0.18
N VAL A 214 10.96 10.00 -0.69
CA VAL A 214 11.74 11.18 -1.11
C VAL A 214 11.68 12.32 -0.09
N MET A 215 10.58 12.48 0.64
CA MET A 215 10.41 13.50 1.68
C MET A 215 11.17 13.21 2.97
#